data_AF-A0A1M5IXX0-F1
#
_entry.id   AF-A0A1M5IXX0-F1
#
_cell.length_a   1.000
_cell.length_b   1.000
_cell.length_c   1.000
_cell.angle_alpha   90.00
_cell.angle_beta   90.00
_cell.angle_gamma   90.00
#
_symmetry.space_group_name_H-M   'P 1'
#
loop_
_entity.id
_entity.type
_entity.pdbx_description
1 polymer ?
#
loop_
_entity_poly.entity_id
_entity_poly.type
_entity_poly.pdbx_seq_one_letter_code
_entity_poly.pdbx_strand_id
1 'polypeptide(L)'
;MLRGTHLERVHRRGRVGVRGEIVSLECDVGGDGGTGRHALALRKVGRGHFPVRRRLSPTAVLQRGRETRGTPNLRRRGTRLGIALRWIERRALPVAPWLLAASVVGGLFLLVQGDHRAMFDLRVYHDAPPSLLTSRLYEFTYSEFTPDFPLPFTYPPFAAMVLLPLSALPWMLARAVWYAGLLLCVWYLVRTSFRLVAGERWASDRDRWQRWAMLTVAVLLWAEPIRSNFYFGQINLPLAALLMAGMIGARSSLAGASVGLAAGVKLTPAVSGLYFLVTRRWAAAAWSAGVFAATVGLGWLVSADQSRRFWFELLGDAGRVGPVGSAINQSLRGALSRTLGYDVGMGLPWVVAVVAVSVLTGFALRAAVRAGDTLATLVAVQVFGLLVSPISWMHHWVWLLPTVVWLMFGPERRHAPARVALVAWMVALFSYVISKLLQAQPSIWVIPRPWYLSALGWVYPACAVLTLAAVAVAVRPRVADAPEFAPVARGEGLPA
;
A
#
# COMPACT_ATOMS: atom_id res chain seq x y z
N MET A 1 12.89 -28.83 -66.17
CA MET A 1 14.08 -28.71 -65.31
C MET A 1 13.82 -29.57 -64.06
N LEU A 2 14.07 -30.87 -64.16
CA LEU A 2 15.24 -31.61 -63.59
C LEU A 2 15.21 -31.57 -62.05
N ARG A 3 14.60 -32.53 -61.35
CA ARG A 3 14.91 -33.98 -61.11
C ARG A 3 16.26 -34.25 -60.42
N GLY A 4 16.18 -35.05 -59.35
CA GLY A 4 17.13 -36.11 -58.99
C GLY A 4 17.55 -36.10 -57.51
N THR A 5 17.73 -37.21 -56.79
CA THR A 5 17.42 -38.64 -57.01
C THR A 5 17.74 -39.42 -55.72
N HIS A 6 17.01 -40.52 -55.52
CA HIS A 6 17.22 -41.69 -54.66
C HIS A 6 18.65 -42.06 -54.18
N LEU A 7 18.71 -42.75 -53.03
CA LEU A 7 19.35 -44.08 -52.92
C LEU A 7 18.90 -44.88 -51.68
N GLU A 8 18.36 -46.08 -51.93
CA GLU A 8 18.15 -47.19 -50.99
C GLU A 8 19.43 -47.99 -50.72
N ARG A 9 19.50 -48.69 -49.57
CA ARG A 9 20.09 -50.04 -49.32
C ARG A 9 19.80 -50.42 -47.85
N VAL A 10 18.93 -51.38 -47.53
CA VAL A 10 19.02 -52.87 -47.56
C VAL A 10 20.01 -53.49 -46.54
N HIS A 11 19.40 -54.24 -45.59
CA HIS A 11 19.86 -55.41 -44.80
C HIS A 11 21.18 -55.39 -43.99
N ARG A 12 21.10 -55.76 -42.69
CA ARG A 12 21.31 -57.15 -42.22
C ARG A 12 21.06 -57.32 -40.71
N ARG A 13 20.58 -58.53 -40.38
CA ARG A 13 20.44 -59.12 -39.04
C ARG A 13 21.80 -59.30 -38.36
N GLY A 14 21.82 -59.21 -37.02
CA GLY A 14 22.89 -59.75 -36.18
C GLY A 14 22.41 -59.93 -34.73
N ARG A 15 22.10 -61.17 -34.35
CA ARG A 15 21.98 -61.62 -32.95
C ARG A 15 23.36 -62.00 -32.45
N VAL A 16 23.77 -61.45 -31.30
CA VAL A 16 24.72 -62.02 -30.31
C VAL A 16 24.33 -61.29 -29.00
N GLY A 17 24.02 -61.86 -27.84
CA GLY A 17 24.37 -63.14 -27.26
C GLY A 17 25.38 -62.91 -26.12
N VAL A 18 24.98 -63.30 -24.90
CA VAL A 18 25.84 -63.85 -23.82
C VAL A 18 26.30 -62.92 -22.68
N ARG A 19 25.89 -63.34 -21.46
CA ARG A 19 26.48 -63.24 -20.09
C ARG A 19 26.73 -61.83 -19.53
N GLY A 20 26.27 -61.45 -18.35
CA GLY A 20 26.05 -62.22 -17.12
C GLY A 20 27.23 -61.96 -16.21
N GLU A 21 27.05 -61.17 -15.14
CA GLU A 21 27.81 -61.34 -13.90
C GLU A 21 27.15 -60.60 -12.73
N ILE A 22 27.03 -61.36 -11.65
CA ILE A 22 26.56 -60.99 -10.33
C ILE A 22 27.78 -60.48 -9.59
N VAL A 23 27.69 -59.33 -8.92
CA VAL A 23 28.58 -59.01 -7.80
C VAL A 23 27.74 -58.57 -6.62
N SER A 24 27.65 -59.49 -5.66
CA SER A 24 27.19 -59.26 -4.30
C SER A 24 28.22 -58.39 -3.56
N LEU A 25 27.75 -57.46 -2.74
CA LEU A 25 28.54 -56.86 -1.66
C LEU A 25 27.76 -57.02 -0.37
N GLU A 26 28.19 -58.02 0.38
CA GLU A 26 27.84 -58.31 1.76
C GLU A 26 28.97 -57.71 2.61
N CYS A 27 28.63 -56.87 3.57
CA CYS A 27 29.52 -56.50 4.67
C CYS A 27 28.68 -56.57 5.94
N ASP A 28 29.02 -57.55 6.76
CA ASP A 28 28.45 -57.82 8.06
C ASP A 28 29.56 -57.66 9.13
N VAL A 29 29.08 -57.48 10.36
CA VAL A 29 29.70 -57.71 11.67
C VAL A 29 30.39 -56.56 12.41
N GLY A 30 29.77 -56.24 13.54
CA GLY A 30 30.42 -56.01 14.85
C GLY A 30 30.08 -54.66 15.46
N GLY A 31 29.45 -54.50 16.63
CA GLY A 31 29.05 -55.43 17.68
C GLY A 31 28.83 -54.62 18.97
N ASP A 32 28.03 -55.20 19.87
CA ASP A 32 27.88 -54.96 21.32
C ASP A 32 26.63 -54.27 21.90
N GLY A 33 25.87 -55.11 22.63
CA GLY A 33 25.56 -54.88 24.03
C GLY A 33 24.17 -54.33 24.37
N GLY A 34 23.23 -55.20 24.75
CA GLY A 34 21.99 -54.73 25.39
C GLY A 34 20.86 -55.74 25.53
N THR A 35 20.99 -56.60 26.54
CA THR A 35 20.05 -57.65 27.00
C THR A 35 18.62 -57.16 27.33
N GLY A 36 17.59 -57.95 26.99
CA GLY A 36 16.19 -57.64 27.39
C GLY A 36 15.08 -58.63 27.00
N ARG A 37 15.20 -59.90 27.44
CA ARG A 37 14.18 -60.92 27.81
C ARG A 37 12.68 -60.83 27.38
N HIS A 38 12.22 -61.98 26.84
CA HIS A 38 10.95 -62.71 27.07
C HIS A 38 9.61 -62.11 26.53
N ALA A 39 8.61 -62.84 26.04
CA ALA A 39 8.39 -64.27 25.78
C ALA A 39 7.08 -64.44 24.96
N LEU A 40 7.10 -65.44 24.06
CA LEU A 40 6.05 -66.43 23.78
C LEU A 40 4.57 -66.01 23.56
N ALA A 41 4.06 -66.30 22.36
CA ALA A 41 2.76 -66.96 22.19
C ALA A 41 2.70 -67.71 20.85
N LEU A 42 2.85 -69.03 20.92
CA LEU A 42 2.57 -69.98 19.84
C LEU A 42 1.10 -70.39 19.92
N ARG A 43 0.40 -70.45 18.77
CA ARG A 43 -0.67 -71.43 18.59
C ARG A 43 -0.78 -71.93 17.14
N LYS A 44 -0.67 -73.26 17.05
CA LYS A 44 -0.81 -74.17 15.90
C LYS A 44 -2.11 -73.96 15.12
N VAL A 45 -2.06 -74.22 13.80
CA VAL A 45 -2.89 -75.14 12.97
C VAL A 45 -2.26 -75.06 11.57
N GLY A 46 -2.06 -76.08 10.73
CA GLY A 46 -2.43 -77.48 10.62
C GLY A 46 -2.03 -77.92 9.20
N ARG A 47 -1.60 -79.18 9.01
CA ARG A 47 -1.19 -79.74 7.71
C ARG A 47 -2.37 -79.84 6.74
N GLY A 48 -2.16 -79.56 5.46
CA GLY A 48 -3.11 -79.88 4.40
C GLY A 48 -2.45 -79.82 3.01
N HIS A 49 -2.45 -80.95 2.31
CA HIS A 49 -1.87 -81.15 0.99
C HIS A 49 -2.54 -80.31 -0.12
N PHE A 50 -1.72 -79.89 -1.08
CA PHE A 50 -2.13 -79.39 -2.39
C PHE A 50 -2.81 -80.47 -3.23
N PRO A 51 -3.76 -80.06 -4.08
CA PRO A 51 -3.71 -80.50 -5.46
C PRO A 51 -3.75 -79.35 -6.46
N VAL A 52 -2.95 -79.53 -7.50
CA VAL A 52 -2.81 -78.72 -8.71
C VAL A 52 -4.08 -78.85 -9.58
N ARG A 53 -4.65 -77.72 -10.02
CA ARG A 53 -5.26 -77.59 -11.36
C ARG A 53 -5.16 -76.15 -11.88
N ARG A 54 -4.26 -75.98 -12.86
CA ARG A 54 -4.34 -74.98 -13.96
C ARG A 54 -5.68 -75.21 -14.69
N ARG A 55 -6.37 -74.25 -15.31
CA ARG A 55 -6.03 -73.06 -16.11
C ARG A 55 -7.38 -72.40 -16.43
N LEU A 56 -7.59 -71.09 -16.27
CA LEU A 56 -8.58 -70.33 -17.05
C LEU A 56 -8.17 -68.84 -17.15
N SER A 57 -8.49 -68.25 -18.30
CA SER A 57 -8.07 -66.99 -18.92
C SER A 57 -8.52 -65.70 -18.20
N PRO A 58 -7.87 -64.55 -18.49
CA PRO A 58 -8.09 -63.31 -17.75
C PRO A 58 -9.20 -62.47 -18.38
N THR A 59 -10.41 -62.56 -17.84
CA THR A 59 -11.43 -61.52 -18.04
C THR A 59 -12.40 -61.52 -16.86
N ALA A 60 -12.42 -60.38 -16.18
CA ALA A 60 -13.42 -59.91 -15.23
C ALA A 60 -13.70 -60.80 -14.00
N VAL A 61 -13.49 -60.22 -12.81
CA VAL A 61 -14.45 -60.18 -11.67
C VAL A 61 -13.68 -59.80 -10.37
N LEU A 62 -14.19 -58.75 -9.71
CA LEU A 62 -14.01 -58.36 -8.30
C LEU A 62 -12.67 -57.73 -7.84
N GLN A 63 -12.55 -56.40 -8.00
CA GLN A 63 -12.00 -55.56 -6.93
C GLN A 63 -13.15 -54.91 -6.17
N ARG A 64 -13.57 -55.57 -5.08
CA ARG A 64 -14.28 -54.92 -3.97
C ARG A 64 -13.23 -54.55 -2.93
N GLY A 65 -13.22 -53.28 -2.54
CA GLY A 65 -12.77 -52.86 -1.21
C GLY A 65 -11.26 -52.82 -0.97
N ARG A 66 -10.61 -51.78 -1.49
CA ARG A 66 -9.66 -51.03 -0.66
C ARG A 66 -9.83 -49.57 -0.98
N GLU A 67 -10.70 -48.94 -0.21
CA GLU A 67 -10.71 -47.50 -0.01
C GLU A 67 -9.28 -47.07 0.28
N THR A 68 -8.62 -46.53 -0.75
CA THR A 68 -7.43 -45.72 -0.56
C THR A 68 -7.88 -44.56 0.31
N ARG A 69 -7.47 -44.60 1.59
CA ARG A 69 -7.62 -43.51 2.56
C ARG A 69 -7.45 -42.19 1.82
N GLY A 70 -8.57 -41.53 1.58
CA GLY A 70 -8.57 -40.19 1.04
C GLY A 70 -7.70 -39.36 1.96
N THR A 71 -6.63 -38.80 1.41
CA THR A 71 -5.98 -37.63 2.00
C THR A 71 -7.12 -36.68 2.40
N PRO A 72 -7.23 -36.26 3.66
CA PRO A 72 -8.34 -35.44 4.08
C PRO A 72 -8.35 -34.20 3.19
N ASN A 73 -9.41 -34.10 2.40
CA ASN A 73 -9.76 -32.91 1.67
C ASN A 73 -9.83 -31.80 2.71
N LEU A 74 -8.73 -31.06 2.89
CA LEU A 74 -8.69 -29.80 3.60
C LEU A 74 -9.58 -28.87 2.78
N ARG A 75 -10.90 -28.98 3.02
CA ARG A 75 -11.88 -27.97 2.64
C ARG A 75 -11.26 -26.66 3.07
N ARG A 76 -10.79 -25.87 2.10
CA ARG A 76 -10.39 -24.48 2.29
C ARG A 76 -11.59 -23.77 2.91
N ARG A 77 -11.72 -23.77 4.24
CA ARG A 77 -12.68 -22.91 4.95
C ARG A 77 -12.25 -21.50 4.59
N GLY A 78 -12.91 -20.92 3.59
CA GLY A 78 -12.64 -19.57 3.16
C GLY A 78 -12.76 -18.65 4.37
N THR A 79 -11.78 -17.78 4.59
CA THR A 79 -11.91 -16.73 5.60
C THR A 79 -13.20 -15.94 5.34
N ARG A 80 -13.86 -15.43 6.39
CA ARG A 80 -15.08 -14.59 6.24
C ARG A 80 -14.89 -13.47 5.20
N LEU A 81 -13.71 -12.84 5.22
CA LEU A 81 -13.30 -11.84 4.22
C LEU A 81 -13.26 -12.41 2.79
N GLY A 82 -12.70 -13.60 2.58
CA GLY A 82 -12.68 -14.24 1.27
C GLY A 82 -14.07 -14.65 0.76
N ILE A 83 -15.01 -14.99 1.66
CA ILE A 83 -16.41 -15.24 1.30
C ILE A 83 -17.08 -13.93 0.87
N ALA A 84 -16.92 -12.86 1.65
CA ALA A 84 -17.45 -11.54 1.32
C ALA A 84 -16.91 -11.02 -0.02
N LEU A 85 -15.60 -11.09 -0.26
CA LEU A 85 -15.00 -10.66 -1.51
C LEU A 85 -15.55 -11.42 -2.72
N ARG A 86 -15.76 -12.75 -2.62
CA ARG A 86 -16.40 -13.53 -3.70
C ARG A 86 -17.87 -13.21 -3.91
N TRP A 87 -18.56 -12.74 -2.88
CA TRP A 87 -19.93 -12.27 -3.00
C TRP A 87 -19.97 -10.91 -3.71
N ILE A 88 -19.12 -9.96 -3.28
CA ILE A 88 -18.95 -8.65 -3.92
C ILE A 88 -18.54 -8.81 -5.38
N GLU A 89 -17.61 -9.71 -5.66
CA GLU A 89 -17.15 -10.01 -7.01
C GLU A 89 -18.29 -10.43 -7.95
N ARG A 90 -19.23 -11.24 -7.46
CA ARG A 90 -20.36 -11.72 -8.25
C ARG A 90 -21.50 -10.71 -8.39
N ARG A 91 -21.68 -9.83 -7.40
CA ARG A 91 -22.85 -8.92 -7.34
C ARG A 91 -22.53 -7.48 -7.71
N ALA A 92 -21.40 -6.95 -7.26
CA ALA A 92 -21.04 -5.53 -7.40
C ALA A 92 -20.07 -5.27 -8.56
N LEU A 93 -19.16 -6.21 -8.85
CA LEU A 93 -18.14 -6.03 -9.89
C LEU A 93 -18.69 -5.85 -11.31
N PRO A 94 -19.80 -6.53 -11.70
CA PRO A 94 -20.45 -6.29 -12.99
C PRO A 94 -20.95 -4.85 -13.15
N VAL A 95 -21.42 -4.24 -12.06
CA VAL A 95 -22.00 -2.87 -12.03
C VAL A 95 -21.01 -1.81 -11.53
N ALA A 96 -19.75 -2.15 -11.32
CA ALA A 96 -18.73 -1.23 -10.83
C ALA A 96 -18.58 0.08 -11.65
N PRO A 97 -18.66 0.06 -13.00
CA PRO A 97 -18.64 1.30 -13.78
C PRO A 97 -19.81 2.23 -13.46
N TRP A 98 -21.02 1.67 -13.25
CA TRP A 98 -22.22 2.43 -12.90
C TRP A 98 -22.16 2.99 -11.48
N LEU A 99 -21.63 2.21 -10.51
CA LEU A 99 -21.42 2.70 -9.15
C LEU A 99 -20.39 3.83 -9.11
N LEU A 100 -19.33 3.75 -9.92
CA LEU A 100 -18.36 4.82 -10.07
C LEU A 100 -19.01 6.04 -10.72
N ALA A 101 -19.74 5.89 -11.82
CA ALA A 101 -20.44 6.98 -12.48
C ALA A 101 -21.42 7.67 -11.52
N ALA A 102 -22.22 6.92 -10.77
CA ALA A 102 -23.13 7.45 -9.76
C ALA A 102 -22.39 8.21 -8.64
N SER A 103 -21.25 7.69 -8.18
CA SER A 103 -20.42 8.39 -7.17
C SER A 103 -19.82 9.69 -7.70
N VAL A 104 -19.35 9.71 -8.95
CA VAL A 104 -18.82 10.91 -9.59
C VAL A 104 -19.93 11.94 -9.80
N VAL A 105 -21.10 11.52 -10.30
CA VAL A 105 -22.27 12.40 -10.46
C VAL A 105 -22.73 12.95 -9.11
N GLY A 106 -22.81 12.11 -8.08
CA GLY A 106 -23.15 12.55 -6.73
C GLY A 106 -22.14 13.56 -6.16
N GLY A 107 -20.84 13.34 -6.40
CA GLY A 107 -19.79 14.26 -6.00
C GLY A 107 -19.83 15.59 -6.77
N LEU A 108 -20.11 15.56 -8.08
CA LEU A 108 -20.30 16.75 -8.91
C LEU A 108 -21.55 17.53 -8.48
N PHE A 109 -22.65 16.84 -8.18
CA PHE A 109 -23.85 17.45 -7.64
C PHE A 109 -23.53 18.19 -6.33
N LEU A 110 -22.80 17.57 -5.41
CA LEU A 110 -22.35 18.24 -4.17
C LEU A 110 -21.41 19.42 -4.43
N LEU A 111 -20.58 19.36 -5.47
CA LEU A 111 -19.74 20.50 -5.86
C LEU A 111 -20.60 21.67 -6.34
N VAL A 112 -21.57 21.43 -7.20
CA VAL A 112 -22.46 22.45 -7.77
C VAL A 112 -23.38 23.05 -6.69
N GLN A 113 -23.93 22.21 -5.81
CA GLN A 113 -24.74 22.64 -4.66
C GLN A 113 -23.91 23.25 -3.54
N GLY A 114 -22.58 23.08 -3.57
CA GLY A 114 -21.68 23.66 -2.61
C GLY A 114 -21.70 25.19 -2.74
N ASP A 115 -22.17 25.85 -1.68
CA ASP A 115 -22.17 27.30 -1.52
C ASP A 115 -20.74 27.88 -1.64
N HIS A 116 -20.59 29.20 -1.58
CA HIS A 116 -19.31 29.93 -1.61
C HIS A 116 -18.25 29.43 -0.61
N ARG A 117 -18.68 28.65 0.39
CA ARG A 117 -17.86 27.97 1.41
C ARG A 117 -17.15 26.71 0.92
N ALA A 118 -17.53 26.14 -0.24
CA ALA A 118 -16.85 24.98 -0.80
C ALA A 118 -15.51 25.38 -1.43
N MET A 119 -14.52 24.50 -1.30
CA MET A 119 -13.18 24.65 -1.86
C MET A 119 -12.40 25.88 -1.35
N PHE A 120 -12.50 26.19 -0.05
CA PHE A 120 -11.80 27.34 0.54
C PHE A 120 -10.26 27.23 0.49
N ASP A 121 -9.67 26.05 0.53
CA ASP A 121 -8.21 25.92 0.39
C ASP A 121 -7.79 26.17 -1.07
N LEU A 122 -8.61 25.70 -2.02
CA LEU A 122 -8.41 26.04 -3.44
C LEU A 122 -8.54 27.55 -3.68
N ARG A 123 -9.39 28.24 -2.92
CA ARG A 123 -9.50 29.69 -2.99
C ARG A 123 -8.18 30.35 -2.61
N VAL A 124 -7.55 29.91 -1.52
CA VAL A 124 -6.19 30.37 -1.15
C VAL A 124 -5.19 30.06 -2.26
N TYR A 125 -5.26 28.88 -2.88
CA TYR A 125 -4.37 28.51 -4.00
C TYR A 125 -4.62 29.33 -5.27
N HIS A 126 -5.81 29.90 -5.43
CA HIS A 126 -6.18 30.72 -6.57
C HIS A 126 -5.85 32.20 -6.32
N ASP A 127 -6.12 32.74 -5.13
CA ASP A 127 -6.05 34.19 -4.88
C ASP A 127 -4.72 34.65 -4.27
N ALA A 128 -4.02 33.78 -3.53
CA ALA A 128 -2.75 34.15 -2.89
C ALA A 128 -1.57 34.29 -3.86
N PRO A 129 -1.37 33.41 -4.88
CA PRO A 129 -0.16 33.43 -5.71
C PRO A 129 0.23 34.76 -6.35
N PRO A 130 -0.70 35.61 -6.85
CA PRO A 130 -0.34 36.91 -7.42
C PRO A 130 0.40 37.83 -6.42
N SER A 131 0.15 37.66 -5.12
CA SER A 131 0.79 38.43 -4.05
C SER A 131 2.30 38.11 -3.90
N LEU A 132 2.78 37.01 -4.49
CA LEU A 132 4.22 36.72 -4.61
C LEU A 132 4.94 37.81 -5.43
N LEU A 133 4.29 38.33 -6.48
CA LEU A 133 4.88 39.32 -7.39
C LEU A 133 4.99 40.71 -6.75
N THR A 134 4.25 40.96 -5.67
CA THR A 134 4.30 42.21 -4.89
C THR A 134 4.95 42.03 -3.53
N SER A 135 5.62 40.91 -3.27
CA SER A 135 6.23 40.57 -1.96
C SER A 135 5.28 40.68 -0.77
N ARG A 136 4.01 40.27 -0.95
CA ARG A 136 2.98 40.27 0.10
C ARG A 136 2.31 38.89 0.26
N LEU A 137 2.96 37.83 -0.22
CA LEU A 137 2.41 36.48 -0.22
C LEU A 137 1.96 36.03 1.17
N TYR A 138 2.74 36.33 2.21
CA TYR A 138 2.42 35.94 3.58
C TYR A 138 1.57 36.95 4.35
N GLU A 139 1.12 38.02 3.71
CA GLU A 139 0.10 38.95 4.23
C GLU A 139 -1.31 38.56 3.76
N PHE A 140 -1.40 37.76 2.69
CA PHE A 140 -2.67 37.23 2.21
C PHE A 140 -3.36 36.39 3.30
N THR A 141 -4.62 36.70 3.55
CA THR A 141 -5.52 35.89 4.37
C THR A 141 -6.89 35.83 3.72
N TYR A 142 -7.48 34.64 3.70
CA TYR A 142 -8.87 34.45 3.32
C TYR A 142 -9.72 34.34 4.58
N SER A 143 -10.53 35.36 4.87
CA SER A 143 -11.32 35.47 6.12
C SER A 143 -12.84 35.47 5.88
N GLU A 144 -13.30 35.77 4.67
CA GLU A 144 -14.71 35.99 4.32
C GLU A 144 -15.63 34.83 4.75
N PHE A 145 -15.15 33.59 4.63
CA PHE A 145 -15.92 32.38 4.98
C PHE A 145 -15.26 31.51 6.05
N THR A 146 -14.20 32.02 6.68
CA THR A 146 -13.49 31.35 7.77
C THR A 146 -13.15 32.37 8.88
N PRO A 147 -14.15 33.06 9.46
CA PRO A 147 -13.90 34.15 10.40
C PRO A 147 -13.20 33.69 11.69
N ASP A 148 -13.47 32.47 12.16
CA ASP A 148 -12.83 31.89 13.35
C ASP A 148 -11.36 31.50 13.12
N PHE A 149 -10.93 31.41 11.85
CA PHE A 149 -9.57 31.12 11.42
C PHE A 149 -9.32 31.60 9.98
N PRO A 150 -8.93 32.88 9.80
CA PRO A 150 -8.52 33.39 8.50
C PRO A 150 -7.40 32.52 7.92
N LEU A 151 -7.60 31.97 6.72
CA LEU A 151 -6.67 31.02 6.13
C LEU A 151 -5.51 31.76 5.44
N PRO A 152 -4.27 31.65 5.94
CA PRO A 152 -3.12 32.27 5.30
C PRO A 152 -2.53 31.36 4.22
N PHE A 153 -1.66 31.92 3.37
CA PHE A 153 -0.77 31.09 2.56
C PHE A 153 0.30 30.45 3.47
N THR A 154 0.38 29.11 3.46
CA THR A 154 1.24 28.34 4.40
C THR A 154 2.41 27.61 3.74
N TYR A 155 2.55 27.70 2.41
CA TYR A 155 3.51 26.93 1.64
C TYR A 155 4.76 27.74 1.25
N PRO A 156 5.86 27.08 0.82
CA PRO A 156 7.05 27.78 0.33
C PRO A 156 6.74 28.66 -0.88
N PRO A 157 7.55 29.70 -1.18
CA PRO A 157 7.31 30.57 -2.34
C PRO A 157 7.21 29.83 -3.68
N PHE A 158 7.96 28.74 -3.85
CA PHE A 158 7.87 27.87 -5.03
C PHE A 158 6.45 27.34 -5.27
N ALA A 159 5.69 27.06 -4.21
CA ALA A 159 4.31 26.61 -4.33
C ALA A 159 3.42 27.68 -4.97
N ALA A 160 3.61 28.96 -4.61
CA ALA A 160 2.89 30.06 -5.23
C ALA A 160 3.26 30.18 -6.72
N MET A 161 4.52 29.96 -7.11
CA MET A 161 4.90 29.92 -8.53
C MET A 161 4.18 28.82 -9.30
N VAL A 162 4.10 27.61 -8.73
CA VAL A 162 3.41 26.46 -9.34
C VAL A 162 1.90 26.70 -9.44
N LEU A 163 1.32 27.39 -8.47
CA LEU A 163 -0.12 27.67 -8.38
C LEU A 163 -0.53 28.95 -9.13
N LEU A 164 0.40 29.83 -9.49
CA LEU A 164 0.11 31.10 -10.17
C LEU A 164 -0.74 30.95 -11.45
N PRO A 165 -0.54 29.95 -12.32
CA PRO A 165 -1.41 29.77 -13.49
C PRO A 165 -2.88 29.53 -13.14
N LEU A 166 -3.17 28.98 -11.95
CA LEU A 166 -4.54 28.74 -11.49
C LEU A 166 -5.29 30.07 -11.28
N SER A 167 -4.59 31.12 -10.83
CA SER A 167 -5.12 32.46 -10.59
C SER A 167 -5.66 33.17 -11.84
N ALA A 168 -5.27 32.69 -13.04
CA ALA A 168 -5.73 33.24 -14.31
C ALA A 168 -7.07 32.66 -14.76
N LEU A 169 -7.54 31.57 -14.16
CA LEU A 169 -8.79 30.93 -14.56
C LEU A 169 -9.98 31.61 -13.89
N PRO A 170 -11.13 31.77 -14.57
CA PRO A 170 -12.37 32.10 -13.89
C PRO A 170 -12.65 31.08 -12.79
N TRP A 171 -13.13 31.52 -11.62
CA TRP A 171 -13.24 30.68 -10.44
C TRP A 171 -13.99 29.35 -10.68
N MET A 172 -15.08 29.36 -11.44
CA MET A 172 -15.83 28.14 -11.73
C MET A 172 -15.02 27.15 -12.57
N LEU A 173 -14.24 27.64 -13.52
CA LEU A 173 -13.35 26.80 -14.33
C LEU A 173 -12.22 26.24 -13.46
N ALA A 174 -11.63 27.05 -12.57
CA ALA A 174 -10.63 26.58 -11.60
C ALA A 174 -11.19 25.43 -10.73
N ARG A 175 -12.41 25.56 -10.20
CA ARG A 175 -13.09 24.50 -9.44
C ARG A 175 -13.29 23.23 -10.27
N ALA A 176 -13.79 23.35 -11.49
CA ALA A 176 -14.07 22.21 -12.37
C ALA A 176 -12.79 21.45 -12.75
N VAL A 177 -11.75 22.18 -13.19
CA VAL A 177 -10.44 21.60 -13.54
C VAL A 177 -9.81 20.94 -12.32
N TRP A 178 -9.84 21.60 -11.16
CA TRP A 178 -9.27 21.05 -9.94
C TRP A 178 -10.00 19.77 -9.51
N TYR A 179 -11.34 19.78 -9.51
CA TYR A 179 -12.14 18.60 -9.18
C TYR A 179 -11.82 17.41 -10.10
N ALA A 180 -11.77 17.64 -11.41
CA ALA A 180 -11.38 16.62 -12.38
C ALA A 180 -9.96 16.09 -12.12
N GLY A 181 -9.01 16.98 -11.82
CA GLY A 181 -7.64 16.62 -11.45
C GLY A 181 -7.58 15.75 -10.18
N LEU A 182 -8.33 16.10 -9.14
CA LEU A 182 -8.42 15.30 -7.90
C LEU A 182 -8.98 13.90 -8.19
N LEU A 183 -10.04 13.80 -9.01
CA LEU A 183 -10.64 12.52 -9.40
C LEU A 183 -9.65 11.63 -10.17
N LEU A 184 -8.90 12.21 -11.12
CA LEU A 184 -7.85 11.51 -11.84
C LEU A 184 -6.72 11.03 -10.91
N CYS A 185 -6.35 11.83 -9.91
CA CYS A 185 -5.36 11.43 -8.91
C CYS A 185 -5.85 10.26 -8.05
N VAL A 186 -7.10 10.27 -7.59
CA VAL A 186 -7.70 9.15 -6.83
C VAL A 186 -7.69 7.89 -7.69
N TRP A 187 -8.15 7.98 -8.95
CA TRP A 187 -8.12 6.86 -9.89
C TRP A 187 -6.70 6.33 -10.08
N TYR A 188 -5.73 7.21 -10.32
CA TYR A 188 -4.33 6.84 -10.49
C TYR A 188 -3.75 6.11 -9.27
N LEU A 189 -3.97 6.64 -8.07
CA LEU A 189 -3.49 6.06 -6.82
C LEU A 189 -4.07 4.67 -6.58
N VAL A 190 -5.39 4.51 -6.72
CA VAL A 190 -6.07 3.22 -6.50
C VAL A 190 -5.67 2.20 -7.57
N ARG A 191 -5.72 2.58 -8.85
CA ARG A 191 -5.34 1.70 -9.96
C ARG A 191 -3.89 1.23 -9.84
N THR A 192 -2.98 2.13 -9.50
CA THR A 192 -1.56 1.79 -9.34
C THR A 192 -1.35 0.89 -8.12
N SER A 193 -2.09 1.12 -7.03
CA SER A 193 -2.06 0.22 -5.87
C SER A 193 -2.50 -1.20 -6.24
N PHE A 194 -3.56 -1.35 -7.04
CA PHE A 194 -3.97 -2.67 -7.54
C PHE A 194 -2.93 -3.29 -8.46
N ARG A 195 -2.29 -2.52 -9.33
CA ARG A 195 -1.18 -3.02 -10.17
C ARG A 195 -0.04 -3.60 -9.33
N LEU A 196 0.36 -2.88 -8.27
CA LEU A 196 1.44 -3.31 -7.36
C LEU A 196 1.05 -4.56 -6.57
N VAL A 197 -0.19 -4.66 -6.10
CA VAL A 197 -0.68 -5.83 -5.34
C VAL A 197 -0.90 -7.06 -6.24
N ALA A 198 -1.45 -6.85 -7.43
CA ALA A 198 -1.73 -7.94 -8.37
C ALA A 198 -0.44 -8.52 -8.97
N GLY A 199 0.57 -7.69 -9.22
CA GLY A 199 1.81 -8.07 -9.88
C GLY A 199 1.53 -8.54 -11.31
N GLU A 200 2.12 -9.67 -11.71
CA GLU A 200 1.92 -10.29 -13.03
C GLU A 200 0.44 -10.62 -13.31
N ARG A 201 -0.35 -10.92 -12.27
CA ARG A 201 -1.79 -11.21 -12.38
C ARG A 201 -2.62 -10.01 -12.86
N TRP A 202 -2.05 -8.81 -12.84
CA TRP A 202 -2.70 -7.64 -13.44
C TRP A 202 -2.87 -7.82 -14.95
N ALA A 203 -1.88 -8.39 -15.63
CA ALA A 203 -1.91 -8.57 -17.08
C ALA A 203 -2.88 -9.69 -17.47
N SER A 204 -2.92 -10.79 -16.72
CA SER A 204 -3.76 -11.95 -17.01
C SER A 204 -5.26 -11.71 -16.80
N ASP A 205 -5.64 -10.79 -15.91
CA ASP A 205 -7.04 -10.57 -15.51
C ASP A 205 -7.35 -9.07 -15.38
N ARG A 206 -6.91 -8.30 -16.40
CA ARG A 206 -6.93 -6.83 -16.39
C ARG A 206 -8.32 -6.28 -16.12
N ASP A 207 -9.35 -6.81 -16.76
CA ASP A 207 -10.72 -6.29 -16.68
C ASP A 207 -11.28 -6.42 -15.27
N ARG A 208 -11.03 -7.55 -14.60
CA ARG A 208 -11.44 -7.77 -13.22
C ARG A 208 -10.75 -6.79 -12.29
N TRP A 209 -9.44 -6.61 -12.41
CA TRP A 209 -8.71 -5.66 -11.55
C TRP A 209 -9.10 -4.21 -11.82
N GLN A 210 -9.42 -3.85 -13.07
CA GLN A 210 -9.98 -2.54 -13.39
C GLN A 210 -11.35 -2.33 -12.75
N ARG A 211 -12.24 -3.32 -12.79
CA ARG A 211 -13.54 -3.23 -12.11
C ARG A 211 -13.38 -3.14 -10.59
N TRP A 212 -12.40 -3.83 -10.00
CA TRP A 212 -12.07 -3.64 -8.59
C TRP A 212 -11.59 -2.23 -8.30
N ALA A 213 -10.70 -1.68 -9.14
CA ALA A 213 -10.27 -0.29 -9.01
C ALA A 213 -11.47 0.68 -9.11
N MET A 214 -12.38 0.49 -10.07
CA MET A 214 -13.59 1.31 -10.20
C MET A 214 -14.47 1.24 -8.95
N LEU A 215 -14.73 0.03 -8.45
CA LEU A 215 -15.53 -0.16 -7.24
C LEU A 215 -14.86 0.46 -6.00
N THR A 216 -13.55 0.29 -5.85
CA THR A 216 -12.80 0.88 -4.74
C THR A 216 -12.80 2.40 -4.81
N VAL A 217 -12.64 3.01 -6.00
CA VAL A 217 -12.77 4.46 -6.16
C VAL A 217 -14.19 4.91 -5.84
N ALA A 218 -15.22 4.24 -6.36
CA ALA A 218 -16.62 4.57 -6.10
C ALA A 218 -16.90 4.63 -4.59
N VAL A 219 -16.39 3.67 -3.82
CA VAL A 219 -16.57 3.62 -2.36
C VAL A 219 -15.68 4.64 -1.63
N LEU A 220 -14.39 4.71 -1.93
CA LEU A 220 -13.44 5.54 -1.20
C LEU A 220 -13.54 7.05 -1.50
N LEU A 221 -14.21 7.46 -2.59
CA LEU A 221 -14.58 8.86 -2.78
C LEU A 221 -15.43 9.42 -1.62
N TRP A 222 -16.18 8.54 -0.94
CA TRP A 222 -17.00 8.87 0.23
C TRP A 222 -16.31 8.57 1.55
N ALA A 223 -15.02 8.22 1.55
CA ALA A 223 -14.26 8.14 2.79
C ALA A 223 -13.95 9.57 3.28
N GLU A 224 -14.11 9.80 4.58
CA GLU A 224 -13.94 11.12 5.22
C GLU A 224 -12.74 11.95 4.73
N PRO A 225 -11.48 11.43 4.69
CA PRO A 225 -10.33 12.23 4.28
C PRO A 225 -10.34 12.54 2.79
N ILE A 226 -10.85 11.63 1.95
CA ILE A 226 -10.90 11.81 0.49
C ILE A 226 -11.98 12.82 0.13
N ARG A 227 -13.20 12.63 0.66
CA ARG A 227 -14.30 13.59 0.53
C ARG A 227 -13.87 14.98 0.99
N SER A 228 -13.14 15.08 2.10
CA SER A 228 -12.63 16.37 2.60
C SER A 228 -11.63 17.03 1.64
N ASN A 229 -10.83 16.27 0.89
CA ASN A 229 -9.97 16.87 -0.13
C ASN A 229 -10.78 17.52 -1.26
N PHE A 230 -11.87 16.89 -1.69
CA PHE A 230 -12.77 17.49 -2.69
C PHE A 230 -13.53 18.70 -2.12
N TYR A 231 -14.00 18.59 -0.87
CA TYR A 231 -14.76 19.66 -0.23
C TYR A 231 -13.91 20.89 0.05
N PHE A 232 -12.64 20.73 0.45
CA PHE A 232 -11.72 21.85 0.69
C PHE A 232 -10.92 22.27 -0.55
N GLY A 233 -10.80 21.41 -1.56
CA GLY A 233 -9.99 21.65 -2.76
C GLY A 233 -8.49 21.49 -2.51
N GLN A 234 -8.12 20.54 -1.65
CA GLN A 234 -6.75 20.34 -1.18
C GLN A 234 -5.79 19.76 -2.22
N ILE A 235 -4.51 20.14 -2.15
CA ILE A 235 -3.44 19.73 -3.08
C ILE A 235 -2.85 18.33 -2.79
N ASN A 236 -3.26 17.66 -1.70
CA ASN A 236 -2.58 16.45 -1.23
C ASN A 236 -2.66 15.26 -2.21
N LEU A 237 -3.78 15.11 -2.93
CA LEU A 237 -3.96 14.04 -3.93
C LEU A 237 -2.99 14.19 -5.12
N PRO A 238 -2.85 15.38 -5.75
CA PRO A 238 -1.82 15.64 -6.75
C PRO A 238 -0.41 15.29 -6.27
N LEU A 239 -0.03 15.74 -5.07
CA LEU A 239 1.30 15.45 -4.51
C LEU A 239 1.51 13.95 -4.25
N ALA A 240 0.49 13.26 -3.72
CA ALA A 240 0.56 11.82 -3.52
C ALA A 240 0.67 11.04 -4.84
N ALA A 241 -0.03 11.47 -5.89
CA ALA A 241 0.06 10.87 -7.22
C ALA A 241 1.45 11.07 -7.83
N LEU A 242 2.02 12.28 -7.74
CA LEU A 242 3.38 12.58 -8.17
C LEU A 242 4.40 11.69 -7.44
N LEU A 243 4.31 11.60 -6.12
CA LEU A 243 5.18 10.76 -5.31
C LEU A 243 5.05 9.28 -5.69
N MET A 244 3.83 8.74 -5.80
CA MET A 244 3.63 7.35 -6.19
C MET A 244 4.22 7.06 -7.57
N ALA A 245 4.08 7.99 -8.53
CA ALA A 245 4.70 7.88 -9.85
C ALA A 245 6.23 7.81 -9.78
N GLY A 246 6.85 8.64 -8.93
CA GLY A 246 8.30 8.58 -8.72
C GLY A 246 8.76 7.29 -8.05
N MET A 247 8.02 6.78 -7.06
CA MET A 247 8.42 5.56 -6.34
C MET A 247 8.40 4.31 -7.23
N ILE A 248 7.44 4.23 -8.15
CA ILE A 248 7.38 3.14 -9.14
C ILE A 248 8.27 3.39 -10.36
N GLY A 249 8.79 4.61 -10.52
CA GLY A 249 9.63 4.99 -11.65
C GLY A 249 11.02 4.35 -11.58
N ALA A 250 11.49 3.80 -12.70
CA ALA A 250 12.81 3.18 -12.80
C ALA A 250 13.96 4.20 -12.78
N ARG A 251 13.75 5.37 -13.39
CA ARG A 251 14.77 6.43 -13.48
C ARG A 251 14.93 7.16 -12.16
N SER A 252 16.12 7.07 -11.55
CA SER A 252 16.44 7.74 -10.28
C SER A 252 16.25 9.25 -10.30
N SER A 253 16.52 9.91 -11.44
CA SER A 253 16.32 11.36 -11.59
C SER A 253 14.85 11.76 -11.49
N LEU A 254 13.97 11.09 -12.24
CA LEU A 254 12.53 11.34 -12.18
C LEU A 254 11.92 10.94 -10.82
N ALA A 255 12.41 9.83 -10.26
CA ALA A 255 11.99 9.36 -8.95
C ALA A 255 12.34 10.39 -7.85
N GLY A 256 13.59 10.87 -7.83
CA GLY A 256 14.02 11.91 -6.90
C GLY A 256 13.32 13.24 -7.14
N ALA A 257 13.20 13.67 -8.40
CA ALA A 257 12.50 14.91 -8.76
C ALA A 257 11.06 14.93 -8.25
N SER A 258 10.35 13.80 -8.24
CA SER A 258 9.00 13.72 -7.67
C SER A 258 8.95 14.13 -6.20
N VAL A 259 9.92 13.70 -5.40
CA VAL A 259 10.02 14.04 -3.97
C VAL A 259 10.48 15.48 -3.80
N GLY A 260 11.49 15.91 -4.56
CA GLY A 260 12.03 17.27 -4.47
C GLY A 260 11.00 18.33 -4.84
N LEU A 261 10.27 18.14 -5.95
CA LEU A 261 9.19 19.03 -6.38
C LEU A 261 8.02 19.02 -5.39
N ALA A 262 7.59 17.84 -4.92
CA ALA A 262 6.52 17.76 -3.95
C ALA A 262 6.88 18.46 -2.63
N ALA A 263 8.11 18.27 -2.14
CA ALA A 263 8.67 18.93 -0.96
C ALA A 263 8.79 20.44 -1.14
N GLY A 264 9.13 20.91 -2.35
CA GLY A 264 9.18 22.32 -2.70
C GLY A 264 7.80 22.99 -2.70
N VAL A 265 6.75 22.25 -3.05
CA VAL A 265 5.36 22.75 -3.00
C VAL A 265 4.81 22.72 -1.57
N LYS A 266 5.13 21.70 -0.79
CA LYS A 266 4.69 21.56 0.61
C LYS A 266 5.77 20.74 1.32
N LEU A 267 6.21 21.07 2.54
CA LEU A 267 7.35 20.33 3.13
C LEU A 267 7.04 18.87 3.51
N THR A 268 5.80 18.54 3.86
CA THR A 268 5.43 17.20 4.39
C THR A 268 5.81 16.00 3.50
N PRO A 269 5.73 16.04 2.15
CA PRO A 269 6.24 15.03 1.23
C PRO A 269 7.74 14.73 1.35
N ALA A 270 8.56 15.57 1.98
CA ALA A 270 10.01 15.32 2.11
C ALA A 270 10.32 13.97 2.80
N VAL A 271 9.44 13.51 3.71
CA VAL A 271 9.54 12.19 4.35
C VAL A 271 9.60 11.05 3.34
N SER A 272 9.03 11.22 2.15
CA SER A 272 9.07 10.23 1.07
C SER A 272 10.50 9.93 0.60
N GLY A 273 11.47 10.82 0.85
CA GLY A 273 12.89 10.52 0.63
C GLY A 273 13.38 9.31 1.42
N LEU A 274 12.78 9.02 2.59
CA LEU A 274 13.06 7.83 3.40
C LEU A 274 12.84 6.54 2.60
N TYR A 275 11.86 6.51 1.69
CA TYR A 275 11.63 5.37 0.81
C TYR A 275 12.89 5.01 0.01
N PHE A 276 13.56 6.00 -0.57
CA PHE A 276 14.79 5.77 -1.34
C PHE A 276 15.96 5.36 -0.46
N LEU A 277 16.06 5.90 0.75
CA LEU A 277 17.11 5.50 1.70
C LEU A 277 16.96 4.03 2.12
N VAL A 278 15.76 3.61 2.52
CA VAL A 278 15.54 2.22 2.96
C VAL A 278 15.56 1.20 1.82
N THR A 279 15.23 1.64 0.60
CA THR A 279 15.38 0.82 -0.62
C THR A 279 16.77 0.94 -1.25
N ARG A 280 17.71 1.66 -0.62
CA ARG A 280 19.09 1.90 -1.11
C ARG A 280 19.18 2.52 -2.50
N ARG A 281 18.16 3.28 -2.91
CA ARG A 281 18.15 4.06 -4.16
C ARG A 281 18.84 5.42 -3.94
N TRP A 282 20.12 5.40 -3.59
CA TRP A 282 20.90 6.58 -3.19
C TRP A 282 20.86 7.71 -4.22
N ALA A 283 20.97 7.38 -5.50
CA ALA A 283 20.88 8.37 -6.57
C ALA A 283 19.52 9.09 -6.56
N ALA A 284 18.41 8.37 -6.34
CA ALA A 284 17.09 8.99 -6.25
C ALA A 284 16.99 9.88 -5.00
N ALA A 285 17.55 9.47 -3.86
CA ALA A 285 17.62 10.30 -2.67
C ALA A 285 18.42 11.60 -2.90
N ALA A 286 19.57 11.53 -3.59
CA ALA A 286 20.37 12.69 -3.96
C ALA A 286 19.59 13.62 -4.91
N TRP A 287 18.90 13.07 -5.91
CA TRP A 287 18.03 13.85 -6.79
C TRP A 287 16.88 14.51 -6.04
N SER A 288 16.29 13.86 -5.03
CA SER A 288 15.29 14.49 -4.16
C SER A 288 15.83 15.73 -3.48
N ALA A 289 17.03 15.64 -2.88
CA ALA A 289 17.68 16.76 -2.20
C ALA A 289 18.05 17.88 -3.18
N GLY A 290 18.66 17.54 -4.32
CA GLY A 290 19.09 18.52 -5.33
C GLY A 290 17.91 19.25 -5.96
N VAL A 291 16.83 18.55 -6.32
CA VAL A 291 15.63 19.19 -6.89
C VAL A 291 14.91 20.03 -5.84
N PHE A 292 14.81 19.55 -4.60
CA PHE A 292 14.28 20.38 -3.51
C PHE A 292 15.09 21.68 -3.34
N ALA A 293 16.42 21.59 -3.26
CA ALA A 293 17.29 22.75 -3.17
C ALA A 293 17.10 23.71 -4.37
N ALA A 294 16.90 23.19 -5.58
CA ALA A 294 16.57 24.01 -6.75
C ALA A 294 15.22 24.73 -6.59
N THR A 295 14.18 24.08 -6.06
CA THR A 295 12.89 24.75 -5.78
C THR A 295 13.03 25.87 -4.75
N VAL A 296 13.86 25.67 -3.72
CA VAL A 296 14.19 26.70 -2.74
C VAL A 296 14.90 27.87 -3.41
N GLY A 297 15.94 27.59 -4.21
CA GLY A 297 16.68 28.59 -4.97
C GLY A 297 15.80 29.40 -5.92
N LEU A 298 14.86 28.74 -6.63
CA LEU A 298 13.87 29.43 -7.47
C LEU A 298 12.99 30.39 -6.64
N GLY A 299 12.58 29.99 -5.43
CA GLY A 299 11.86 30.87 -4.52
C GLY A 299 12.66 32.13 -4.18
N TRP A 300 13.95 31.97 -3.85
CA TRP A 300 14.85 33.10 -3.57
C TRP A 300 15.06 34.01 -4.78
N LEU A 301 15.15 33.44 -5.99
CA LEU A 301 15.28 34.21 -7.22
C LEU A 301 14.04 35.03 -7.54
N VAL A 302 12.84 34.51 -7.26
CA VAL A 302 11.58 35.24 -7.52
C VAL A 302 11.28 36.27 -6.44
N SER A 303 11.48 35.93 -5.16
CA SER A 303 11.31 36.86 -4.05
C SER A 303 12.18 36.46 -2.86
N ALA A 304 13.31 37.15 -2.71
CA ALA A 304 14.22 36.95 -1.59
C ALA A 304 13.59 37.30 -0.24
N ASP A 305 12.78 38.37 -0.19
CA ASP A 305 12.09 38.82 1.02
C ASP A 305 11.08 37.76 1.51
N GLN A 306 10.19 37.29 0.64
CA GLN A 306 9.23 36.26 1.01
C GLN A 306 9.92 34.93 1.33
N SER A 307 11.01 34.59 0.63
CA SER A 307 11.81 33.42 0.97
C SER A 307 12.45 33.53 2.36
N ARG A 308 13.02 34.68 2.71
CA ARG A 308 13.58 34.94 4.04
C ARG A 308 12.50 34.76 5.12
N ARG A 309 11.35 35.42 4.93
CA ARG A 309 10.21 35.34 5.85
C ARG A 309 9.76 33.88 6.03
N PHE A 310 9.58 33.15 4.94
CA PHE A 310 9.20 31.74 5.01
C PHE A 310 10.21 30.88 5.79
N TRP A 311 11.47 30.87 5.35
CA TRP A 311 12.47 29.92 5.84
C TRP A 311 12.99 30.23 7.25
N PHE A 312 13.01 31.50 7.65
CA PHE A 312 13.64 31.91 8.91
C PHE A 312 12.66 32.42 9.97
N GLU A 313 11.47 32.87 9.59
CA GLU A 313 10.49 33.42 10.53
C GLU A 313 9.27 32.50 10.68
N LEU A 314 8.77 31.97 9.56
CA LEU A 314 7.51 31.20 9.55
C LEU A 314 7.74 29.69 9.67
N LEU A 315 8.90 29.18 9.27
CA LEU A 315 9.22 27.76 9.28
C LEU A 315 9.45 27.29 10.72
N GLY A 316 8.44 26.66 11.32
CA GLY A 316 8.49 26.15 12.69
C GLY A 316 7.34 26.65 13.55
N ASP A 317 6.68 27.75 13.16
CA ASP A 317 5.46 28.22 13.79
C ASP A 317 4.25 27.38 13.33
N ALA A 318 4.06 26.25 14.01
CA ALA A 318 2.91 25.39 13.78
C ALA A 318 1.59 26.07 14.20
N GLY A 319 1.61 27.04 15.12
CA GLY A 319 0.42 27.76 15.56
C GLY A 319 -0.19 28.59 14.44
N ARG A 320 0.64 29.18 13.57
CA ARG A 320 0.20 29.87 12.36
C ARG A 320 -0.54 28.98 11.37
N VAL A 321 -0.13 27.71 11.27
CA VAL A 321 -0.75 26.75 10.34
C VAL A 321 -2.15 26.34 10.82
N GLY A 322 -2.40 26.39 12.13
CA GLY A 322 -3.72 26.24 12.71
C GLY A 322 -3.72 25.61 14.11
N PRO A 323 -4.90 25.40 14.70
CA PRO A 323 -5.04 24.89 16.07
C PRO A 323 -4.53 23.45 16.20
N VAL A 324 -3.36 23.29 16.81
CA VAL A 324 -2.68 21.99 16.98
C VAL A 324 -3.58 20.97 17.71
N GLY A 325 -4.31 21.40 18.73
CA GLY A 325 -5.20 20.51 19.50
C GLY A 325 -6.55 20.21 18.84
N SER A 326 -6.90 20.81 17.70
CA SER A 326 -8.18 20.58 17.05
C SER A 326 -8.40 19.10 16.69
N ALA A 327 -9.63 18.61 16.77
CA ALA A 327 -9.96 17.22 16.45
C ALA A 327 -9.54 16.82 15.03
N ILE A 328 -9.52 17.77 14.10
CA ILE A 328 -9.12 17.55 12.72
C ILE A 328 -7.61 17.30 12.57
N ASN A 329 -6.78 17.70 13.53
CA ASN A 329 -5.35 17.36 13.55
C ASN A 329 -5.15 15.93 14.05
N GLN A 330 -4.91 15.02 13.12
CA GLN A 330 -4.70 13.60 13.32
C GLN A 330 -3.22 13.20 13.38
N SER A 331 -2.31 14.13 13.72
CA SER A 331 -0.91 13.79 14.07
C SER A 331 -0.79 13.25 15.51
N LEU A 332 0.37 12.67 15.85
CA LEU A 332 0.68 12.31 17.24
C LEU A 332 0.69 13.53 18.15
N ARG A 333 1.24 14.67 17.71
CA ARG A 333 1.24 15.92 18.48
C ARG A 333 -0.19 16.34 18.82
N GLY A 334 -1.07 16.42 17.82
CA GLY A 334 -2.47 16.77 18.05
C GLY A 334 -3.17 15.82 19.02
N ALA A 335 -2.96 14.51 18.85
CA ALA A 335 -3.59 13.49 19.67
C ALA A 335 -3.12 13.54 21.14
N LEU A 336 -1.82 13.71 21.36
CA LEU A 336 -1.24 13.90 22.69
C LEU A 336 -1.71 15.21 23.32
N SER A 337 -1.75 16.31 22.56
CA SER A 337 -2.23 17.60 23.05
C SER A 337 -3.68 17.53 23.54
N ARG A 338 -4.56 16.85 22.81
CA ARG A 338 -5.96 16.63 23.27
C ARG A 338 -6.05 15.77 24.53
N THR A 339 -5.18 14.78 24.67
CA THR A 339 -5.15 13.90 25.86
C THR A 339 -4.63 14.62 27.09
N LEU A 340 -3.59 15.45 26.93
CA LEU A 340 -2.96 16.16 28.04
C LEU A 340 -3.60 17.53 28.34
N GLY A 341 -4.47 18.01 27.46
CA GLY A 341 -5.23 19.26 27.65
C GLY A 341 -4.47 20.53 27.28
N TYR A 342 -3.24 20.44 26.79
CA TYR A 342 -2.41 21.57 26.34
C TYR A 342 -1.59 21.19 25.11
N ASP A 343 -1.05 22.16 24.37
CA ASP A 343 -0.16 21.84 23.25
C ASP A 343 1.18 21.29 23.75
N VAL A 344 1.44 20.01 23.51
CA VAL A 344 2.67 19.33 23.95
C VAL A 344 3.93 19.81 23.21
N GLY A 345 3.77 20.60 22.14
CA GLY A 345 4.88 21.07 21.33
C GLY A 345 5.71 19.91 20.77
N MET A 346 7.04 20.09 20.79
CA MET A 346 8.02 19.02 20.58
C MET A 346 8.61 18.55 21.92
N GLY A 347 7.83 18.65 23.01
CA GLY A 347 8.25 18.27 24.34
C GLY A 347 8.38 16.76 24.54
N LEU A 348 8.76 16.36 25.75
CA LEU A 348 9.05 14.97 26.09
C LEU A 348 7.95 13.97 25.69
N PRO A 349 6.64 14.22 25.90
CA PRO A 349 5.59 13.29 25.46
C PRO A 349 5.60 13.01 23.96
N TRP A 350 5.83 14.05 23.15
CA TRP A 350 5.90 13.93 21.70
C TRP A 350 7.16 13.17 21.26
N VAL A 351 8.32 13.51 21.83
CA VAL A 351 9.59 12.81 21.52
C VAL A 351 9.50 11.32 21.83
N VAL A 352 8.96 10.94 22.99
CA VAL A 352 8.78 9.53 23.37
C VAL A 352 7.87 8.80 22.37
N ALA A 353 6.75 9.41 21.99
CA ALA A 353 5.84 8.83 21.01
C ALA A 353 6.48 8.68 19.62
N VAL A 354 7.23 9.69 19.17
CA VAL A 354 7.96 9.67 17.90
C VAL A 354 9.02 8.57 17.90
N VAL A 355 9.78 8.41 18.98
CA VAL A 355 10.78 7.33 19.10
C VAL A 355 10.10 5.96 19.02
N ALA A 356 9.02 5.76 19.77
CA ALA A 356 8.28 4.49 19.77
C ALA A 356 7.74 4.14 18.37
N VAL A 357 7.12 5.11 17.68
CA VAL A 357 6.60 4.91 16.33
C VAL A 357 7.73 4.77 15.29
N SER A 358 8.87 5.43 15.48
CA SER A 358 10.05 5.27 14.62
C SER A 358 10.62 3.86 14.71
N VAL A 359 10.74 3.30 15.91
CA VAL A 359 11.17 1.90 16.12
C VAL A 359 10.22 0.93 15.43
N LEU A 360 8.91 1.09 15.64
CA LEU A 360 7.89 0.27 14.98
C LEU A 360 7.96 0.38 13.44
N THR A 361 8.13 1.61 12.94
CA THR A 361 8.30 1.88 11.50
C THR A 361 9.56 1.22 10.96
N GLY A 362 10.66 1.23 11.73
CA GLY A 362 11.89 0.52 11.37
C GLY A 362 11.66 -0.98 11.18
N PHE A 363 10.91 -1.63 12.08
CA PHE A 363 10.52 -3.03 11.91
C PHE A 363 9.62 -3.25 10.69
N ALA A 364 8.63 -2.39 10.48
CA ALA A 364 7.74 -2.45 9.32
C ALA A 364 8.49 -2.29 7.99
N LEU A 365 9.37 -1.29 7.88
CA LEU A 365 10.18 -1.06 6.68
C LEU A 365 11.16 -2.20 6.43
N ARG A 366 11.80 -2.73 7.49
CA ARG A 366 12.67 -3.90 7.37
C ARG A 366 11.91 -5.11 6.82
N ALA A 367 10.70 -5.37 7.30
CA ALA A 367 9.86 -6.47 6.81
C ALA A 367 9.44 -6.25 5.34
N ALA A 368 8.91 -5.07 5.02
CA ALA A 368 8.43 -4.71 3.69
C ALA A 368 9.54 -4.75 2.62
N VAL A 369 10.70 -4.16 2.91
CA VAL A 369 11.84 -4.13 1.98
C VAL A 369 12.38 -5.54 1.74
N ARG A 370 12.51 -6.38 2.77
CA ARG A 370 12.94 -7.77 2.62
C ARG A 370 11.96 -8.64 1.83
N ALA A 371 10.68 -8.32 1.88
CA ALA A 371 9.66 -8.99 1.10
C ALA A 371 9.52 -8.44 -0.34
N GLY A 372 10.22 -7.36 -0.67
CA GLY A 372 10.05 -6.67 -1.96
C GLY A 372 8.67 -6.04 -2.13
N ASP A 373 7.93 -5.78 -1.05
CA ASP A 373 6.58 -5.21 -1.12
C ASP A 373 6.66 -3.67 -1.19
N THR A 374 6.75 -3.17 -2.43
CA THR A 374 6.80 -1.75 -2.76
C THR A 374 5.64 -0.96 -2.13
N LEU A 375 4.42 -1.51 -2.14
CA LEU A 375 3.25 -0.80 -1.63
C LEU A 375 3.26 -0.74 -0.10
N ALA A 376 3.65 -1.83 0.57
CA ALA A 376 3.84 -1.83 2.03
C ALA A 376 4.93 -0.83 2.46
N THR A 377 6.07 -0.79 1.76
CA THR A 377 7.15 0.17 2.05
C THR A 377 6.65 1.60 1.89
N LEU A 378 5.93 1.91 0.80
CA LEU A 378 5.33 3.23 0.57
C LEU A 378 4.34 3.58 1.70
N VAL A 379 3.38 2.70 2.00
CA VAL A 379 2.38 2.93 3.06
C VAL A 379 3.07 3.19 4.40
N ALA A 380 4.07 2.39 4.77
CA ALA A 380 4.78 2.55 6.03
C ALA A 380 5.49 3.92 6.14
N VAL A 381 6.19 4.36 5.09
CA VAL A 381 6.85 5.69 5.07
C VAL A 381 5.84 6.82 5.20
N GLN A 382 4.73 6.75 4.45
CA GLN A 382 3.77 7.85 4.41
C GLN A 382 2.91 7.93 5.68
N VAL A 383 2.51 6.78 6.24
CA VAL A 383 1.82 6.71 7.54
C VAL A 383 2.74 7.20 8.66
N PHE A 384 4.02 6.81 8.65
CA PHE A 384 5.01 7.35 9.58
C PHE A 384 5.10 8.88 9.50
N GLY A 385 5.24 9.43 8.30
CA GLY A 385 5.27 10.89 8.08
C GLY A 385 4.04 11.61 8.61
N LEU A 386 2.84 11.04 8.41
CA LEU A 386 1.59 11.60 8.93
C LEU A 386 1.53 11.57 10.47
N LEU A 387 2.06 10.53 11.10
CA LEU A 387 2.12 10.43 12.57
C LEU A 387 3.05 11.48 13.17
N VAL A 388 4.25 11.66 12.60
CA VAL A 388 5.29 12.51 13.18
C VAL A 388 5.24 13.97 12.73
N SER A 389 4.45 14.30 11.70
CA SER A 389 4.23 15.70 11.31
C SER A 389 3.69 16.52 12.50
N PRO A 390 4.11 17.80 12.69
CA PRO A 390 3.53 18.67 13.72
C PRO A 390 2.00 18.78 13.58
N ILE A 391 1.52 18.80 12.34
CA ILE A 391 0.11 18.86 11.98
C ILE A 391 -0.17 17.91 10.81
N SER A 392 -1.12 17.01 11.01
CA SER A 392 -1.67 16.12 10.00
C SER A 392 -3.18 16.21 10.00
N TRP A 393 -3.74 17.22 9.33
CA TRP A 393 -5.18 17.35 9.18
C TRP A 393 -5.81 16.08 8.61
N MET A 394 -7.09 15.82 8.91
CA MET A 394 -7.79 14.62 8.41
C MET A 394 -7.64 14.43 6.90
N HIS A 395 -7.68 15.52 6.13
CA HIS A 395 -7.52 15.49 4.68
C HIS A 395 -6.07 15.21 4.19
N HIS A 396 -5.05 15.26 5.05
CA HIS A 396 -3.68 14.84 4.69
C HIS A 396 -3.58 13.31 4.51
N TRP A 397 -4.52 12.54 5.05
CA TRP A 397 -4.50 11.07 5.07
C TRP A 397 -4.90 10.41 3.74
N VAL A 398 -4.51 10.99 2.60
CA VAL A 398 -4.79 10.46 1.24
C VAL A 398 -4.13 9.10 0.97
N TRP A 399 -3.07 8.80 1.70
CA TRP A 399 -2.37 7.49 1.66
C TRP A 399 -3.23 6.34 2.19
N LEU A 400 -4.42 6.61 2.71
CA LEU A 400 -5.40 5.58 3.03
C LEU A 400 -5.95 4.88 1.78
N LEU A 401 -5.91 5.51 0.60
CA LEU A 401 -6.22 4.86 -0.68
C LEU A 401 -5.33 3.62 -0.91
N PRO A 402 -3.98 3.74 -0.99
CA PRO A 402 -3.12 2.57 -1.11
C PRO A 402 -3.16 1.64 0.11
N THR A 403 -3.36 2.18 1.32
CA THR A 403 -3.39 1.38 2.57
C THR A 403 -4.57 0.40 2.57
N VAL A 404 -5.78 0.86 2.22
CA VAL A 404 -6.97 0.00 2.14
C VAL A 404 -6.80 -1.06 1.05
N VAL A 405 -6.25 -0.69 -0.11
CA VAL A 405 -5.97 -1.66 -1.19
C VAL A 405 -4.98 -2.72 -0.73
N TRP A 406 -3.90 -2.31 -0.05
CA TRP A 406 -2.89 -3.23 0.50
C TRP A 406 -3.49 -4.16 1.56
N LEU A 407 -4.23 -3.63 2.54
CA LEU A 407 -4.84 -4.42 3.61
C LEU A 407 -5.90 -5.41 3.09
N MET A 408 -6.67 -5.03 2.08
CA MET A 408 -7.78 -5.82 1.56
C MET A 408 -7.35 -6.86 0.51
N PHE A 409 -6.38 -6.53 -0.35
CA PHE A 409 -6.00 -7.37 -1.50
C PHE A 409 -4.56 -7.86 -1.44
N GLY A 410 -3.73 -7.29 -0.55
CA GLY A 410 -2.35 -7.69 -0.37
C GLY A 410 -2.18 -9.18 -0.02
N PRO A 411 -0.94 -9.70 -0.12
CA PRO A 411 -0.62 -11.07 0.26
C PRO A 411 -1.04 -11.37 1.71
N GLU A 412 -0.82 -10.39 2.59
CA GLU A 412 -1.00 -10.52 4.04
C GLU A 412 -2.44 -10.34 4.53
N ARG A 413 -3.41 -10.15 3.62
CA ARG A 413 -4.83 -9.90 3.96
C ARG A 413 -5.50 -10.98 4.83
N ARG A 414 -4.88 -12.17 4.92
CA ARG A 414 -5.39 -13.29 5.73
C ARG A 414 -4.93 -13.22 7.19
N HIS A 415 -3.87 -12.46 7.47
CA HIS A 415 -3.30 -12.32 8.80
C HIS A 415 -4.25 -11.51 9.69
N ALA A 416 -4.33 -11.88 10.98
CA ALA A 416 -5.23 -11.21 11.92
C ALA A 416 -4.92 -9.71 12.07
N PRO A 417 -3.65 -9.26 12.21
CA PRO A 417 -3.33 -7.83 12.34
C PRO A 417 -3.81 -7.01 11.13
N ALA A 418 -3.59 -7.48 9.91
CA ALA A 418 -4.04 -6.79 8.69
C ALA A 418 -5.57 -6.67 8.64
N ARG A 419 -6.31 -7.71 9.06
CA ARG A 419 -7.78 -7.67 9.10
C ARG A 419 -8.30 -6.71 10.17
N VAL A 420 -7.67 -6.68 11.35
CA VAL A 420 -8.02 -5.74 12.42
C VAL A 420 -7.78 -4.30 11.97
N ALA A 421 -6.61 -4.02 11.39
CA ALA A 421 -6.30 -2.71 10.82
C ALA A 421 -7.31 -2.31 9.72
N LEU A 422 -7.68 -3.25 8.84
CA LEU A 422 -8.68 -3.00 7.79
C LEU A 422 -10.03 -2.62 8.39
N VAL A 423 -10.55 -3.41 9.34
CA VAL A 423 -11.85 -3.13 9.96
C VAL A 423 -11.82 -1.80 10.70
N ALA A 424 -10.75 -1.54 11.46
CA ALA A 424 -10.57 -0.27 12.16
C ALA A 424 -10.58 0.93 11.20
N TRP A 425 -9.85 0.85 10.08
CA TRP A 425 -9.89 1.87 9.04
C TRP A 425 -11.27 2.01 8.40
N MET A 426 -11.96 0.92 8.06
CA MET A 426 -13.30 1.03 7.47
C MET A 426 -14.30 1.71 8.42
N VAL A 427 -14.22 1.43 9.72
CA VAL A 427 -15.05 2.13 10.72
C VAL A 427 -14.63 3.60 10.82
N ALA A 428 -13.34 3.90 10.91
CA ALA A 428 -12.83 5.27 11.00
C ALA A 428 -13.24 6.13 9.80
N LEU A 429 -13.05 5.61 8.58
CA LEU A 429 -13.26 6.31 7.32
C LEU A 429 -14.74 6.63 7.03
N PHE A 430 -15.66 5.75 7.45
CA PHE A 430 -17.08 5.86 7.11
C PHE A 430 -17.98 6.25 8.29
N SER A 431 -17.46 6.29 9.52
CA SER A 431 -18.19 6.84 10.68
C SER A 431 -18.24 8.37 10.72
N TYR A 432 -17.33 9.03 9.98
CA TYR A 432 -17.12 10.47 10.01
C TYR A 432 -16.86 11.01 11.42
N VAL A 433 -16.16 10.21 12.24
CA VAL A 433 -15.94 10.52 13.65
C VAL A 433 -15.17 11.82 13.82
N ILE A 434 -14.18 12.12 12.96
CA ILE A 434 -13.39 13.34 13.09
C ILE A 434 -14.22 14.58 12.77
N SER A 435 -15.03 14.53 11.71
CA SER A 435 -15.95 15.60 11.35
C SER A 435 -17.00 15.84 12.45
N LYS A 436 -17.52 14.78 13.07
CA LYS A 436 -18.45 14.88 14.20
C LYS A 436 -17.77 15.48 15.44
N LEU A 437 -16.53 15.08 15.74
CA LEU A 437 -15.75 15.67 16.84
C LEU A 437 -15.44 17.15 16.58
N LEU A 438 -15.18 17.53 15.33
CA LEU A 438 -14.98 18.91 14.91
C LEU A 438 -16.26 19.76 15.07
N GLN A 439 -17.44 19.18 14.87
CA GLN A 439 -18.72 19.86 15.09
C GLN A 439 -19.11 19.92 16.58
N ALA A 440 -18.71 18.90 17.35
CA ALA A 440 -19.03 18.80 18.78
C ALA A 440 -18.11 19.66 19.66
N GLN A 441 -16.95 20.12 19.16
CA GLN A 441 -16.06 20.98 19.94
C GLN A 441 -16.59 22.43 19.93
N PRO A 442 -16.64 23.11 21.10
CA PRO A 442 -17.15 24.49 21.18
C PRO A 442 -16.39 25.48 20.30
N SER A 443 -15.08 25.26 20.16
CA SER A 443 -14.22 26.03 19.28
C SER A 443 -13.05 25.16 18.82
N ILE A 444 -12.54 25.44 17.63
CA ILE A 444 -11.38 24.75 17.06
C ILE A 444 -10.10 24.97 17.88
N TRP A 445 -10.07 26.02 18.68
CA TRP A 445 -8.93 26.42 19.51
C TRP A 445 -8.93 25.77 20.91
N VAL A 446 -10.05 25.18 21.33
CA VAL A 446 -10.17 24.54 22.64
C VAL A 446 -9.47 23.18 22.62
N ILE A 447 -8.34 23.09 23.32
CA ILE A 447 -7.56 21.84 23.42
C ILE A 447 -8.18 20.86 24.43
N PRO A 448 -8.41 21.24 25.70
CA PRO A 448 -8.97 20.33 26.71
C PRO A 448 -10.35 19.82 26.29
N ARG A 449 -10.60 18.53 26.51
CA ARG A 449 -11.90 17.90 26.26
C ARG A 449 -12.05 16.64 27.11
N PRO A 450 -13.29 16.18 27.36
CA PRO A 450 -13.51 14.92 28.05
C PRO A 450 -12.72 13.76 27.43
N TRP A 451 -12.19 12.88 28.29
CA TRP A 451 -11.26 11.82 27.89
C TRP A 451 -11.79 10.94 26.74
N TYR A 452 -13.10 10.67 26.70
CA TYR A 452 -13.70 9.85 25.66
C TYR A 452 -13.72 10.54 24.29
N LEU A 453 -13.91 11.86 24.23
CA LEU A 453 -13.79 12.63 22.98
C LEU A 453 -12.33 12.71 22.53
N SER A 454 -11.40 12.85 23.48
CA SER A 454 -9.97 12.76 23.16
C SER A 454 -9.62 11.39 22.58
N ALA A 455 -10.05 10.30 23.22
CA ALA A 455 -9.81 8.93 22.79
C ALA A 455 -10.39 8.64 21.39
N LEU A 456 -11.60 9.12 21.08
CA LEU A 456 -12.14 9.03 19.71
C LEU A 456 -11.29 9.82 18.70
N GLY A 457 -10.68 10.93 19.12
CA GLY A 457 -9.75 11.73 18.32
C GLY A 457 -8.38 11.08 18.07
N TRP A 458 -8.11 9.90 18.63
CA TRP A 458 -6.93 9.06 18.34
C TRP A 458 -7.16 8.08 17.18
N VAL A 459 -8.36 8.03 16.59
CA VAL A 459 -8.74 6.97 15.66
C VAL A 459 -7.78 6.80 14.48
N TYR A 460 -7.31 7.87 13.82
CA TYR A 460 -6.35 7.74 12.71
C TYR A 460 -4.95 7.36 13.20
N PRO A 461 -4.36 8.03 14.23
CA PRO A 461 -3.11 7.58 14.82
C PRO A 461 -3.11 6.11 15.28
N ALA A 462 -4.19 5.64 15.90
CA ALA A 462 -4.32 4.25 16.33
C ALA A 462 -4.37 3.29 15.14
N CYS A 463 -5.18 3.57 14.12
CA CYS A 463 -5.24 2.74 12.91
C CYS A 463 -3.91 2.74 12.15
N ALA A 464 -3.18 3.85 12.16
CA ALA A 464 -1.83 3.97 11.60
C ALA A 464 -0.81 3.08 12.32
N VAL A 465 -0.78 3.11 13.65
CA VAL A 465 0.08 2.23 14.45
C VAL A 465 -0.28 0.76 14.22
N LEU A 466 -1.57 0.43 14.16
CA LEU A 466 -2.03 -0.93 13.81
C LEU A 466 -1.58 -1.35 12.41
N THR A 467 -1.55 -0.43 11.46
CA THR A 467 -1.07 -0.70 10.09
C THR A 467 0.42 -0.97 10.09
N LEU A 468 1.22 -0.17 10.78
CA LEU A 468 2.67 -0.38 10.92
C LEU A 468 2.98 -1.71 11.62
N ALA A 469 2.25 -2.03 12.69
CA ALA A 469 2.36 -3.32 13.38
C ALA A 469 1.96 -4.49 12.47
N ALA A 470 0.90 -4.34 11.67
CA ALA A 470 0.50 -5.34 10.70
C ALA A 470 1.58 -5.57 9.63
N VAL A 471 2.20 -4.51 9.11
CA VAL A 471 3.34 -4.64 8.18
C VAL A 471 4.51 -5.35 8.86
N ALA A 472 4.89 -4.94 10.08
CA ALA A 472 6.03 -5.50 10.80
C ALA A 472 5.89 -7.00 11.11
N VAL A 473 4.67 -7.47 11.44
CA VAL A 473 4.44 -8.84 11.92
C VAL A 473 3.92 -9.76 10.81
N ALA A 474 3.11 -9.25 9.88
CA ALA A 474 2.50 -10.09 8.85
C ALA A 474 3.39 -10.25 7.62
N VAL A 475 4.11 -9.21 7.20
CA VAL A 475 4.93 -9.27 5.98
C VAL A 475 6.15 -10.16 6.19
N ARG A 476 6.25 -11.22 5.39
CA ARG A 476 7.39 -12.14 5.41
C ARG A 476 8.14 -12.13 4.09
N PRO A 477 9.46 -12.37 4.08
CA PRO A 477 10.20 -12.59 2.84
C PRO A 477 9.52 -13.72 2.07
N ARG A 478 9.28 -13.49 0.77
CA ARG A 478 8.93 -14.60 -0.10
C ARG A 478 10.20 -15.39 -0.29
N VAL A 479 10.20 -16.65 0.13
CA VAL A 479 11.18 -17.62 -0.39
C VAL A 479 10.95 -17.58 -1.89
N ALA A 480 11.92 -17.06 -2.64
CA ALA A 480 11.91 -17.27 -4.07
C ALA A 480 11.84 -18.79 -4.22
N ASP A 481 10.81 -19.31 -4.88
CA ASP A 481 10.84 -20.69 -5.32
C ASP A 481 12.18 -20.84 -6.03
N ALA A 482 13.11 -21.57 -5.41
CA ALA A 482 14.39 -21.83 -6.01
C ALA A 482 14.07 -22.43 -7.39
N PRO A 483 14.69 -21.95 -8.49
CA PRO A 483 14.56 -22.68 -9.73
C PRO A 483 14.98 -24.11 -9.41
N GLU A 484 14.03 -25.04 -9.54
CA GLU A 484 14.31 -26.45 -9.47
C GLU A 484 15.34 -26.68 -10.57
N PHE A 485 16.62 -26.77 -10.16
CA PHE A 485 17.70 -27.09 -11.08
C PHE A 485 17.38 -28.48 -11.59
N ALA A 486 16.69 -28.54 -12.72
CA ALA A 486 16.62 -29.75 -13.52
C ALA A 486 18.09 -30.16 -13.76
N PRO A 487 18.50 -31.36 -13.34
CA PRO A 487 19.86 -31.81 -13.60
C PRO A 487 20.07 -31.77 -15.10
N VAL A 488 21.04 -30.96 -15.53
CA VAL A 488 21.54 -30.94 -16.89
C VAL A 488 21.93 -32.37 -17.22
N ALA A 489 21.13 -33.03 -18.06
CA ALA A 489 21.50 -34.29 -18.66
C ALA A 489 22.87 -34.08 -19.31
N ARG A 490 23.88 -34.81 -18.83
CA ARG A 490 25.20 -34.85 -19.46
C ARG A 490 24.98 -35.22 -20.91
N GLY A 491 25.24 -34.27 -21.81
CA GLY A 491 25.31 -34.55 -23.23
C GLY A 491 26.44 -35.55 -23.46
N GLU A 492 26.06 -36.77 -23.83
CA GLU A 492 26.96 -37.73 -24.43
C GLU A 492 27.53 -37.14 -25.73
N GLY A 493 28.80 -37.48 -25.96
CA GLY A 493 29.65 -36.87 -26.97
C GLY A 493 29.13 -36.97 -28.40
N LEU A 494 29.53 -35.97 -29.18
CA LEU A 494 29.58 -36.00 -30.63
C LEU A 494 30.41 -37.21 -31.10
N PRO A 495 29.90 -38.02 -32.05
CA PRO A 495 30.76 -38.80 -32.92
C PRO A 495 31.00 -38.06 -34.26
N ALA A 496 32.30 -37.91 -34.57
CA ALA A 496 32.97 -37.66 -35.84
C ALA A 496 32.51 -36.48 -36.72
#